data_AF-M1MCL2-F1
#
_entry.id   AF-M1MCL2-F1
#
_cell.length_a   1.000
_cell.length_b   1.000
_cell.length_c   1.000
_cell.angle_alpha   90.00
_cell.angle_beta   90.00
_cell.angle_gamma   90.00
#
_symmetry.space_group_name_H-M   'P 1'
#
loop_
_entity.id
_entity.type
_entity.pdbx_description
1 polymer ?
#
loop_
_entity_poly.entity_id
_entity_poly.type
_entity_poly.pdbx_seq_one_letter_code
_entity_poly.pdbx_strand_id
1 'polypeptide(L)'
;MGKRNSLFAKLKELTGVSYEKIAKEFGVSKQHISQSFSNHLMTYENSNKFMALNILNLKINEYQEEIKKLENFKGEISNVKGGANYEF
;
A
#
# COMPACT_ATOMS: atom_id res chain seq x y z
N MET A 1 -18.81 -21.23 -9.05
CA MET A 1 -18.74 -19.81 -9.43
C MET A 1 -17.38 -19.26 -9.03
N GLY A 2 -16.47 -19.06 -9.98
CA GLY A 2 -15.07 -18.72 -9.71
C GLY A 2 -14.85 -17.24 -9.36
N LYS A 3 -14.15 -17.01 -8.23
CA LYS A 3 -13.32 -15.84 -7.86
C LYS A 3 -13.82 -14.45 -8.28
N ARG A 4 -14.80 -13.89 -7.57
CA ARG A 4 -14.95 -12.42 -7.46
C ARG A 4 -14.26 -11.95 -6.17
N ASN A 5 -12.92 -11.94 -6.19
CA ASN A 5 -12.19 -11.15 -5.20
C ASN A 5 -12.43 -9.68 -5.57
N SER A 6 -13.20 -8.95 -4.76
CA SER A 6 -13.40 -7.52 -4.95
C SER A 6 -12.03 -6.83 -4.95
N LEU A 7 -11.83 -5.85 -5.83
CA LEU A 7 -10.58 -5.07 -5.91
C LEU A 7 -10.11 -4.60 -4.52
N PHE A 8 -11.06 -4.20 -3.68
CA PHE A 8 -10.80 -3.84 -2.29
C PHE A 8 -10.27 -5.01 -1.44
N ALA A 9 -10.79 -6.23 -1.57
CA ALA A 9 -10.30 -7.37 -0.81
C ALA A 9 -8.83 -7.64 -1.09
N LYS A 10 -8.42 -7.59 -2.37
CA LYS A 10 -7.02 -7.73 -2.78
C LYS A 10 -6.16 -6.56 -2.26
N LEU A 11 -6.66 -5.33 -2.36
CA LEU A 11 -5.97 -4.15 -1.86
C LEU A 11 -5.75 -4.24 -0.34
N LYS A 12 -6.76 -4.63 0.42
CA LYS A 12 -6.71 -4.83 1.87
C LYS A 12 -5.75 -5.95 2.25
N GLU A 13 -5.78 -7.08 1.56
CA GLU A 13 -4.87 -8.21 1.77
C GLU A 13 -3.41 -7.78 1.65
N LEU A 14 -3.06 -7.00 0.63
CA LEU A 14 -1.68 -6.60 0.35
C LEU A 14 -1.17 -5.43 1.19
N THR A 15 -2.06 -4.50 1.56
CA THR A 15 -1.66 -3.22 2.15
C THR A 15 -2.16 -3.01 3.58
N GLY A 16 -3.04 -3.88 4.07
CA GLY A 16 -3.75 -3.69 5.33
C GLY A 16 -4.70 -2.49 5.36
N VAL A 17 -4.93 -1.82 4.23
CA VAL A 17 -5.69 -0.57 4.18
C VAL A 17 -7.17 -0.79 4.52
N SER A 18 -7.73 0.11 5.34
CA SER A 18 -9.15 0.13 5.67
C SER A 18 -9.92 1.11 4.79
N TYR A 19 -11.25 0.97 4.75
CA TYR A 19 -12.09 1.94 4.05
C TYR A 19 -11.94 3.36 4.62
N GLU A 20 -11.68 3.48 5.93
CA GLU A 20 -11.44 4.75 6.60
C GLU A 20 -10.17 5.44 6.11
N LYS A 21 -9.07 4.70 5.90
CA LYS A 21 -7.82 5.29 5.39
C LYS A 21 -8.00 5.78 3.96
N ILE A 22 -8.69 5.01 3.11
CA ILE A 22 -9.03 5.45 1.75
C ILE A 22 -9.94 6.69 1.79
N ALA A 23 -11.00 6.66 2.60
CA ALA A 23 -11.93 7.78 2.72
C ALA A 23 -11.23 9.09 3.14
N LYS A 24 -10.29 8.99 4.09
CA LYS A 24 -9.47 10.13 4.52
C LYS A 24 -8.58 10.67 3.41
N GLU A 25 -7.94 9.79 2.63
CA GLU A 25 -7.07 10.18 1.51
C GLU A 25 -7.83 10.95 0.43
N PHE A 26 -9.05 10.52 0.13
CA PHE A 26 -9.87 11.11 -0.94
C PHE A 26 -10.86 12.18 -0.45
N GLY A 27 -10.86 12.53 0.84
CA GLY A 27 -11.75 13.55 1.39
C GLY A 27 -13.24 13.20 1.31
N VAL A 28 -13.58 11.91 1.39
CA VAL A 28 -14.97 11.41 1.29
C VAL A 28 -15.37 10.61 2.53
N SER A 29 -16.64 10.20 2.63
CA SER A 29 -17.10 9.37 3.74
C SER A 29 -16.71 7.90 3.55
N LYS A 30 -16.53 7.17 4.66
CA LYS A 30 -16.32 5.72 4.64
C LYS A 30 -17.47 4.99 3.94
N GLN A 31 -18.70 5.44 4.17
CA GLN A 31 -19.90 4.87 3.55
C GLN A 31 -19.82 5.01 2.03
N HIS A 32 -19.38 6.17 1.52
CA HIS A 32 -19.21 6.39 0.09
C HIS A 32 -18.19 5.42 -0.52
N ILE A 33 -17.03 5.23 0.11
CA ILE A 33 -16.03 4.24 -0.35
C ILE A 33 -16.62 2.83 -0.33
N SER A 34 -17.26 2.43 0.76
CA SER A 34 -17.86 1.09 0.88
C SER A 34 -18.91 0.84 -0.20
N GLN A 35 -19.76 1.81 -0.49
CA GLN A 35 -20.78 1.74 -1.54
C GLN A 35 -20.13 1.71 -2.93
N SER A 36 -19.13 2.56 -3.17
CA SER A 36 -18.41 2.65 -4.44
C SER A 36 -17.74 1.33 -4.79
N PHE A 37 -16.96 0.75 -3.88
CA PHE A 37 -16.27 -0.54 -4.11
C PHE A 37 -17.21 -1.74 -4.22
N SER A 38 -18.47 -1.59 -3.80
CA SER A 38 -19.52 -2.60 -3.98
C SER A 38 -20.36 -2.38 -5.25
N ASN A 39 -20.12 -1.29 -5.97
CA ASN A 39 -20.85 -0.91 -7.18
C ASN A 39 -20.05 -1.33 -8.44
N HIS A 40 -20.74 -2.00 -9.36
CA HIS A 40 -20.16 -2.57 -10.58
C HIS A 40 -20.51 -1.78 -11.86
N LEU A 41 -21.15 -0.62 -11.74
CA LEU A 41 -21.31 0.28 -12.86
C LEU A 41 -19.94 0.80 -13.32
N MET A 42 -19.76 0.93 -14.64
CA MET A 42 -18.47 1.25 -15.27
C MET A 42 -17.81 2.53 -14.71
N THR A 43 -18.61 3.55 -14.37
CA THR A 43 -18.12 4.79 -13.75
C THR A 43 -17.52 4.55 -12.37
N TYR A 44 -18.16 3.71 -11.55
CA TYR A 44 -17.65 3.31 -10.25
C TYR A 44 -16.44 2.39 -10.37
N GLU A 45 -16.40 1.50 -11.36
CA GLU A 45 -15.24 0.64 -11.59
C GLU A 45 -13.98 1.44 -11.92
N ASN A 46 -14.07 2.43 -12.82
CA ASN A 46 -12.95 3.30 -13.16
C ASN A 46 -12.51 4.15 -11.96
N SER A 47 -13.47 4.70 -11.20
CA SER A 47 -13.20 5.45 -9.98
C SER A 47 -12.51 4.58 -8.91
N ASN A 48 -12.98 3.36 -8.69
CA ASN A 48 -12.39 2.40 -7.76
C ASN A 48 -10.97 1.98 -8.17
N LYS A 49 -10.72 1.78 -9.47
CA LYS A 49 -9.37 1.52 -10.00
C LYS A 49 -8.44 2.69 -9.74
N PHE A 50 -8.88 3.91 -10.03
CA PHE A 50 -8.10 5.12 -9.76
C PHE A 50 -7.76 5.26 -8.27
N MET A 51 -8.75 5.07 -7.40
CA MET A 51 -8.54 5.11 -5.95
C MET A 51 -7.55 4.03 -5.49
N ALA A 52 -7.71 2.79 -5.95
CA ALA A 52 -6.83 1.68 -5.59
C ALA A 52 -5.38 1.90 -6.07
N LEU A 53 -5.18 2.42 -7.28
CA LEU A 53 -3.85 2.71 -7.82
C LEU A 53 -3.11 3.77 -7.00
N ASN A 54 -3.78 4.86 -6.63
CA ASN A 54 -3.18 5.88 -5.78
C ASN A 54 -2.79 5.33 -4.41
N ILE A 55 -3.65 4.54 -3.78
CA ILE A 55 -3.34 3.90 -2.49
C ILE A 55 -2.17 2.92 -2.62
N LEU A 56 -2.09 2.16 -3.72
CA LEU A 56 -0.96 1.27 -3.98
C LEU A 56 0.34 2.06 -4.13
N ASN A 57 0.35 3.16 -4.87
CA ASN A 57 1.54 4.00 -5.01
C ASN A 57 2.01 4.57 -3.67
N LEU A 58 1.08 5.07 -2.85
CA LEU A 58 1.39 5.54 -1.49
C LEU A 58 2.00 4.42 -0.64
N LYS A 59 1.42 3.22 -0.70
CA LYS A 59 1.89 2.06 0.05
C LYS A 59 3.25 1.54 -0.43
N ILE A 60 3.51 1.58 -1.73
CA ILE A 60 4.82 1.23 -2.30
C ILE A 60 5.88 2.19 -1.76
N ASN A 61 5.59 3.50 -1.73
CA ASN A 61 6.52 4.49 -1.19
C ASN A 61 6.75 4.28 0.32
N GLU A 62 5.68 4.05 1.10
CA GLU A 62 5.78 3.70 2.54
C GLU A 62 6.73 2.49 2.74
N TYR A 63 6.54 1.41 1.97
CA TYR A 63 7.38 0.22 2.09
C TYR A 63 8.82 0.43 1.62
N GLN A 64 9.06 1.24 0.59
CA GLN A 64 10.42 1.57 0.15
C GLN A 64 11.18 2.35 1.24
N GLU A 65 10.52 3.27 1.94
CA GLU A 65 11.12 3.97 3.07
C GLU A 65 11.43 3.04 4.25
N GLU A 66 10.53 2.10 4.55
CA GLU A 66 10.76 1.08 5.59
C GLU A 66 11.93 0.17 5.25
N ILE A 67 12.01 -0.32 3.99
CA ILE A 67 13.15 -1.11 3.51
C ILE A 67 14.45 -0.32 3.69
N LYS A 68 14.49 0.96 3.29
CA LYS A 68 15.67 1.81 3.44
C LYS A 68 16.10 1.94 4.91
N LYS A 69 15.15 2.12 5.83
CA LYS A 69 15.46 2.18 7.28
C LYS A 69 16.04 0.85 7.79
N LEU A 70 15.50 -0.28 7.35
CA LEU A 70 15.99 -1.61 7.72
C LEU A 70 17.38 -1.88 7.13
N GLU A 71 17.64 -1.48 5.89
CA GLU A 71 18.96 -1.58 5.25
C GLU A 71 20.01 -0.74 5.98
N ASN A 72 19.67 0.49 6.36
CA ASN A 72 20.54 1.34 7.18
C ASN A 72 20.88 0.67 8.50
N PHE A 73 19.87 0.16 9.23
CA PHE A 73 20.07 -0.54 10.49
C PHE A 73 20.88 -1.83 10.32
N LYS A 74 20.67 -2.58 9.24
CA LYS A 74 21.51 -3.73 8.88
C LYS A 74 22.97 -3.32 8.66
N GLY A 75 23.20 -2.18 8.01
CA GLY A 75 24.52 -1.58 7.84
C GLY A 75 25.16 -1.20 9.17
N GLU A 76 24.41 -0.58 10.08
CA GLU A 76 24.86 -0.25 11.43
C GLU A 76 25.28 -1.51 12.20
N ILE A 77 24.46 -2.58 12.19
CA ILE A 77 24.79 -3.86 12.83
C ILE A 77 26.03 -4.49 12.21
N SER A 78 26.11 -4.52 10.87
CA SER A 78 27.24 -5.11 10.14
C SER A 78 28.54 -4.35 10.39
N ASN A 79 28.45 -3.04 10.65
CA ASN A 79 29.59 -2.17 10.95
C ASN A 79 29.97 -2.12 12.44
N VAL A 80 29.34 -2.92 13.31
CA VAL A 80 29.81 -3.07 14.69
C VAL A 80 31.02 -4.02 14.73
N LYS A 81 32.19 -3.39 14.64
CA LYS A 81 33.54 -3.92 14.97
C LYS A 81 34.13 -4.96 14.02
N GLY A 82 34.73 -4.45 12.96
CA GLY A 82 35.90 -5.04 12.35
C GLY A 82 36.65 -3.98 11.56
N GLY A 83 37.64 -3.34 12.19
CA GLY A 83 38.69 -2.70 11.40
C GLY A 83 39.34 -3.76 10.54
N ALA A 84 38.94 -3.84 9.28
CA ALA A 84 39.66 -4.54 8.23
C ALA A 84 39.24 -3.88 6.93
N ASN A 85 40.19 -3.12 6.38
CA ASN A 85 40.16 -2.60 5.03
C ASN A 85 39.72 -3.69 4.06
N TYR A 86 38.68 -3.44 3.28
CA TYR A 86 38.52 -4.09 1.98
C TYR A 86 38.22 -3.01 0.96
N GLU A 87 39.30 -2.56 0.33
CA GLU A 87 39.29 -1.87 -0.96
C GLU A 87 38.79 -2.84 -2.03
N PHE A 88 37.88 -2.35 -2.88
CA PHE A 88 37.70 -2.85 -4.25
C PHE A 88 37.74 -1.66 -5.19
#